data_AF-A0A7S2MJQ6-F1
#
_entry.id   AF-A0A7S2MJQ6-F1
#
_cell.length_a   1.000
_cell.length_b   1.000
_cell.length_c   1.000
_cell.angle_alpha   90.00
_cell.angle_beta   90.00
_cell.angle_gamma   90.00
#
_symmetry.space_group_name_H-M   'P 1'
#
loop_
_entity.id
_entity.type
_entity.pdbx_description
1 polymer ?
#
loop_
_entity_poly.entity_id
_entity_poly.type
_entity_poly.pdbx_seq_one_letter_code
_entity_poly.pdbx_strand_id
1 'polypeptide(L)'
;QYSTLEEPFGEQGAPDKGAHRGYGACTVACLVATLLLQGVVLVVLYTCHAVPVPGSNAVAIAGDVGGEPMYRASALPSKRTPEVFAQCAAAMEHIDKVDGLVYGYTSASKAVELLYTCSKVNGLFEKAPAHFHGVFWMRGSHGSDVLASLQMGQWFESQRLYLVPFAPFMWAWTAGRSEDAARLAGARDTMSFKFGACPKRSWLTWPPGAPSESCEPGAGDDFPLDLQYAEVQKHPAGDLRLATRETLETLHTLEARPDSPTGQAWRLGAYSGRRWMGGCRCFSEGGREFVKVLDGAGAPIQPYYSELIEHMGGASLIMWSGVVPNATGVPHQAAG
;
A
#
# COMPACT_ATOMS: atom_id res chain seq x y z
N GLN A 1 2.28 -7.27 86.02
CA GLN A 1 1.07 -6.45 85.90
C GLN A 1 0.20 -7.09 84.85
N TYR A 2 -0.82 -7.82 85.28
CA TYR A 2 -1.83 -8.41 84.40
C TYR A 2 -2.98 -7.39 84.28
N SER A 3 -3.31 -6.98 83.06
CA SER A 3 -4.52 -6.22 82.77
C SER A 3 -5.27 -6.92 81.66
N THR A 4 -6.38 -7.51 82.06
CA THR A 4 -7.49 -8.02 81.27
C THR A 4 -8.17 -6.88 80.52
N LEU A 5 -8.33 -7.02 79.21
CA LEU A 5 -9.29 -6.25 78.43
C LEU A 5 -10.21 -7.25 77.73
N GLU A 6 -11.39 -7.41 78.31
CA GLU A 6 -12.57 -7.98 77.67
C GLU A 6 -13.04 -7.00 76.59
N GLU A 7 -13.12 -7.44 75.33
CA GLU A 7 -13.88 -6.71 74.31
C GLU A 7 -15.36 -7.03 74.45
N PRO A 8 -16.26 -6.02 74.45
CA PRO A 8 -17.68 -6.25 74.49
C PRO A 8 -18.16 -6.75 73.13
N PHE A 9 -18.97 -7.83 73.15
CA PHE A 9 -19.83 -8.23 72.04
C PHE A 9 -20.75 -7.05 71.68
N GLY A 10 -20.40 -6.34 70.61
CA GLY A 10 -21.26 -5.35 69.98
C GLY A 10 -22.47 -6.01 69.34
N GLU A 11 -23.65 -5.57 69.75
CA GLU A 11 -24.94 -5.91 69.14
C GLU A 11 -24.88 -5.80 67.62
N GLN A 12 -25.27 -6.88 66.93
CA GLN A 12 -25.58 -6.87 65.51
C GLN A 12 -26.82 -5.99 65.30
N GLY A 13 -26.59 -4.73 64.95
CA GLY A 13 -27.62 -3.82 64.48
C GLY A 13 -28.38 -4.43 63.31
N ALA A 14 -29.71 -4.43 63.40
CA ALA A 14 -30.62 -4.92 62.38
C ALA A 14 -30.31 -4.27 61.00
N PRO A 15 -30.45 -5.02 59.89
CA PRO A 15 -30.18 -4.49 58.55
C PRO A 15 -31.11 -3.30 58.27
N ASP A 16 -30.48 -2.16 58.02
CA ASP A 16 -31.14 -0.90 57.69
C ASP A 16 -31.96 -1.08 56.41
N LYS A 17 -33.30 -1.07 56.55
CA LYS A 17 -34.26 -1.27 55.46
C LYS A 17 -34.34 -0.09 54.48
N GLY A 18 -33.47 0.93 54.64
CA GLY A 18 -33.42 2.12 53.78
C GLY A 18 -32.61 2.00 52.48
N ALA A 19 -31.72 1.01 52.36
CA ALA A 19 -30.72 0.99 51.27
C ALA A 19 -31.19 0.39 49.92
N HIS A 20 -32.40 -0.17 49.83
CA HIS A 20 -32.86 -0.88 48.62
C HIS A 20 -33.37 0.01 47.48
N ARG A 21 -33.57 1.32 47.70
CA ARG A 21 -34.08 2.22 46.64
C ARG A 21 -33.00 2.74 45.68
N GLY A 22 -31.72 2.66 46.03
CA GLY A 22 -30.62 3.11 45.16
C GLY A 22 -30.19 2.09 44.09
N TYR A 23 -30.34 0.79 44.38
CA TYR A 23 -29.85 -0.27 43.49
C TYR A 23 -30.69 -0.39 42.20
N GLY A 24 -32.01 -0.24 42.28
CA GLY A 24 -32.89 -0.39 41.11
C GLY A 24 -32.66 0.67 40.04
N ALA A 25 -32.42 1.93 40.44
CA ALA A 25 -32.19 3.03 39.50
C ALA A 25 -30.85 2.90 38.75
N CYS A 26 -29.79 2.49 39.44
CA CYS A 26 -28.50 2.22 38.81
C CYS A 26 -28.57 1.02 37.84
N THR A 27 -29.24 -0.07 38.22
CA THR A 27 -29.39 -1.23 37.33
C THR A 27 -30.16 -0.87 36.06
N VAL A 28 -31.25 -0.12 36.16
CA VAL A 28 -32.02 0.34 35.00
C VAL A 28 -31.19 1.29 34.13
N ALA A 29 -30.46 2.24 34.72
CA ALA A 29 -29.59 3.16 33.97
C ALA A 29 -28.47 2.42 33.23
N CYS A 30 -27.80 1.45 33.86
CA CYS A 30 -26.78 0.61 33.22
C CYS A 30 -27.36 -0.23 32.08
N LEU A 31 -28.57 -0.77 32.25
CA LEU A 31 -29.22 -1.58 31.23
C LEU A 31 -29.64 -0.72 30.02
N VAL A 32 -30.17 0.47 30.26
CA VAL A 32 -30.48 1.45 29.19
C VAL A 32 -29.20 1.88 28.48
N ALA A 33 -28.12 2.20 29.20
CA ALA A 33 -26.85 2.55 28.59
C ALA A 33 -26.27 1.40 27.74
N THR A 34 -26.40 0.16 28.20
CA THR A 34 -25.94 -1.03 27.47
C THR A 34 -26.77 -1.26 26.21
N LEU A 35 -28.10 -1.11 26.28
CA LEU A 35 -28.98 -1.24 25.12
C LEU A 35 -28.75 -0.12 24.11
N LEU A 36 -28.50 1.11 24.56
CA LEU A 36 -28.13 2.22 23.68
C LEU A 36 -26.78 1.96 23.01
N LEU A 37 -25.78 1.47 23.76
CA LEU A 37 -24.49 1.08 23.20
C LEU A 37 -24.65 -0.03 22.15
N GLN A 38 -25.45 -1.07 22.45
CA GLN A 38 -25.75 -2.15 21.51
C GLN A 38 -26.52 -1.65 20.28
N GLY A 39 -27.46 -0.72 20.45
CA GLY A 39 -28.18 -0.09 19.36
C GLY A 39 -27.25 0.72 18.45
N VAL A 40 -26.33 1.51 19.04
CA VAL A 40 -25.29 2.22 18.28
C VAL A 40 -24.38 1.24 17.55
N VAL A 41 -23.92 0.17 18.22
CA VAL A 41 -23.11 -0.88 17.58
C VAL A 41 -23.88 -1.51 16.42
N LEU A 42 -25.15 -1.90 16.60
CA LEU A 42 -25.95 -2.50 15.53
C LEU A 42 -26.20 -1.56 14.36
N VAL A 43 -26.42 -0.26 14.61
CA VAL A 43 -26.54 0.75 13.55
C VAL A 43 -25.20 0.92 12.82
N VAL A 44 -24.08 0.97 13.54
CA VAL A 44 -22.74 1.01 12.93
C VAL A 44 -22.53 -0.23 12.06
N LEU A 45 -22.78 -1.42 12.59
CA LEU A 45 -22.66 -2.67 11.82
C LEU A 45 -23.58 -2.69 10.62
N TYR A 46 -24.84 -2.27 10.76
CA TYR A 46 -25.79 -2.21 9.66
C TYR A 46 -25.35 -1.21 8.59
N THR A 47 -24.95 0.01 8.96
CA THR A 47 -24.48 1.02 7.99
C THR A 47 -23.18 0.61 7.31
N CYS A 48 -22.28 -0.05 8.02
CA CYS A 48 -21.07 -0.63 7.46
C CYS A 48 -21.38 -1.82 6.52
N HIS A 49 -22.38 -2.64 6.83
CA HIS A 49 -22.81 -3.76 5.99
C HIS A 49 -23.71 -3.37 4.81
N ALA A 50 -24.47 -2.27 4.94
CA ALA A 50 -25.45 -1.82 3.94
C ALA A 50 -24.81 -1.05 2.77
N VAL A 51 -23.53 -0.68 2.89
CA VAL A 51 -22.74 -0.32 1.71
C VAL A 51 -22.33 -1.63 1.05
N PRO A 52 -22.92 -2.03 -0.09
CA PRO A 52 -22.43 -3.17 -0.82
C PRO A 52 -20.97 -2.90 -1.16
N VAL A 53 -20.09 -3.60 -0.47
CA VAL A 53 -18.68 -3.71 -0.86
C VAL A 53 -18.73 -4.33 -2.25
N PRO A 54 -18.19 -3.68 -3.30
CA PRO A 54 -17.71 -4.46 -4.43
C PRO A 54 -16.70 -5.40 -3.78
N GLY A 55 -17.11 -6.64 -3.54
CA GLY A 55 -16.44 -7.55 -2.61
C GLY A 55 -14.95 -7.45 -2.86
N SER A 56 -14.16 -7.18 -1.81
CA SER A 56 -12.73 -6.95 -1.96
C SER A 56 -12.21 -7.98 -2.95
N ASN A 57 -11.76 -7.51 -4.12
CA ASN A 57 -11.34 -8.37 -5.21
C ASN A 57 -10.02 -9.09 -4.84
N ALA A 58 -9.74 -9.30 -3.56
CA ALA A 58 -8.73 -10.21 -3.04
C ALA A 58 -9.02 -11.66 -3.49
N VAL A 59 -10.14 -11.88 -4.18
CA VAL A 59 -10.43 -13.07 -4.99
C VAL A 59 -9.51 -13.08 -6.20
N ALA A 60 -8.78 -14.18 -6.35
CA ALA A 60 -7.94 -14.53 -7.50
C ALA A 60 -8.26 -13.75 -8.79
N ILE A 61 -7.51 -12.69 -9.06
CA ILE A 61 -7.57 -12.00 -10.36
C ILE A 61 -6.99 -12.86 -11.48
N ALA A 62 -6.46 -14.04 -11.17
CA ALA A 62 -6.09 -15.07 -12.13
C ALA A 62 -7.22 -15.32 -13.15
N GLY A 63 -8.48 -15.39 -12.71
CA GLY A 63 -9.63 -15.55 -13.62
C GLY A 63 -9.81 -14.38 -14.59
N ASP A 64 -9.56 -13.16 -14.12
CA ASP A 64 -9.65 -11.92 -14.90
C ASP A 64 -8.57 -11.85 -16.00
N VAL A 65 -7.40 -12.47 -15.79
CA VAL A 65 -6.25 -12.44 -16.72
C VAL A 65 -6.07 -13.71 -17.56
N GLY A 66 -7.14 -14.49 -17.72
CA GLY A 66 -7.11 -15.68 -18.58
C GLY A 66 -6.68 -16.98 -17.89
N GLY A 67 -6.72 -17.02 -16.55
CA GLY A 67 -6.54 -18.23 -15.74
C GLY A 67 -5.10 -18.48 -15.27
N GLU A 68 -4.11 -17.73 -15.77
CA GLU A 68 -2.72 -17.88 -15.34
C GLU A 68 -2.55 -17.39 -13.89
N PRO A 69 -2.21 -18.28 -12.93
CA PRO A 69 -2.11 -17.89 -11.54
C PRO A 69 -0.81 -17.15 -11.23
N MET A 70 0.21 -17.27 -12.07
CA MET A 70 1.55 -16.73 -11.81
C MET A 70 1.86 -15.58 -12.77
N TYR A 71 1.95 -14.36 -12.24
CA TYR A 71 2.32 -13.18 -13.01
C TYR A 71 3.65 -12.60 -12.51
N ARG A 72 4.71 -12.84 -13.28
CA ARG A 72 6.09 -12.41 -13.01
C ARG A 72 6.70 -11.71 -14.23
N ALA A 73 7.91 -11.19 -14.07
CA ALA A 73 8.68 -10.62 -15.19
C ALA A 73 8.76 -11.57 -16.40
N SER A 74 8.89 -12.88 -16.18
CA SER A 74 8.88 -13.92 -17.22
C SER A 74 7.55 -14.10 -17.94
N ALA A 75 6.42 -13.74 -17.32
CA ALA A 75 5.08 -13.81 -17.94
C ALA A 75 4.77 -12.62 -18.87
N LEU A 76 5.55 -11.53 -18.80
CA LEU A 76 5.32 -10.35 -19.64
C LEU A 76 5.41 -10.66 -21.15
N PRO A 77 4.50 -10.12 -21.99
CA PRO A 77 4.50 -10.37 -23.44
C PRO A 77 5.70 -9.77 -24.17
N SER A 78 6.33 -8.74 -23.60
CA SER A 78 7.59 -8.17 -24.10
C SER A 78 8.66 -8.18 -23.01
N LYS A 79 9.92 -8.27 -23.44
CA LYS A 79 11.11 -8.19 -22.57
C LYS A 79 11.99 -7.04 -23.00
N ARG A 80 12.87 -6.61 -22.09
CA ARG A 80 14.01 -5.75 -22.45
C ARG A 80 14.90 -6.48 -23.45
N THR A 81 15.56 -5.71 -24.31
CA THR A 81 16.64 -6.27 -25.11
C THR A 81 17.84 -6.59 -24.20
N PRO A 82 18.65 -7.61 -24.56
CA PRO A 82 19.85 -7.95 -23.81
C PRO A 82 20.81 -6.77 -23.64
N GLU A 83 20.91 -5.89 -24.65
CA GLU A 83 21.80 -4.73 -24.65
C GLU A 83 21.37 -3.70 -23.60
N VAL A 84 20.08 -3.35 -23.56
CA VAL A 84 19.53 -2.43 -22.54
C VAL A 84 19.70 -3.04 -21.16
N PHE A 85 19.43 -4.34 -21.00
CA PHE A 85 19.61 -5.03 -19.73
C PHE A 85 21.08 -4.99 -19.27
N ALA A 86 22.02 -5.26 -20.15
CA ALA A 86 23.46 -5.21 -19.85
C ALA A 86 23.93 -3.79 -19.49
N GLN A 87 23.44 -2.76 -20.20
CA GLN A 87 23.74 -1.36 -19.88
C GLN A 87 23.23 -0.98 -18.49
N CYS A 88 21.99 -1.35 -18.19
CA CYS A 88 21.37 -1.13 -16.87
C CYS A 88 22.14 -1.82 -15.75
N ALA A 89 22.55 -3.08 -15.97
CA ALA A 89 23.33 -3.86 -15.03
C ALA A 89 24.72 -3.24 -14.77
N ALA A 90 25.41 -2.81 -15.83
CA ALA A 90 26.76 -2.25 -15.74
C ALA A 90 26.80 -0.87 -15.07
N ALA A 91 25.67 -0.16 -15.03
CA ALA A 91 25.56 1.14 -14.37
C ALA A 91 25.37 1.05 -12.84
N MET A 92 25.20 -0.14 -12.30
CA MET A 92 25.06 -0.37 -10.86
C MET A 92 26.43 -0.58 -10.21
N GLU A 93 26.63 -0.04 -9.03
CA GLU A 93 27.85 -0.21 -8.23
C GLU A 93 27.62 -1.25 -7.12
N HIS A 94 28.72 -1.74 -6.52
CA HIS A 94 28.70 -2.61 -5.33
C HIS A 94 27.67 -3.76 -5.38
N ILE A 95 27.91 -4.74 -6.25
CA ILE A 95 26.93 -5.80 -6.49
C ILE A 95 26.91 -6.84 -5.35
N ASP A 96 25.75 -6.98 -4.70
CA ASP A 96 25.51 -7.94 -3.62
C ASP A 96 24.46 -8.98 -4.02
N LYS A 97 24.63 -10.23 -3.56
CA LYS A 97 23.64 -11.30 -3.76
C LYS A 97 22.92 -11.62 -2.45
N VAL A 98 21.60 -11.46 -2.43
CA VAL A 98 20.75 -11.73 -1.26
C VAL A 98 19.54 -12.56 -1.69
N ASP A 99 19.32 -13.70 -1.03
CA ASP A 99 18.24 -14.66 -1.31
C ASP A 99 18.10 -15.04 -2.80
N GLY A 100 19.23 -15.18 -3.48
CA GLY A 100 19.28 -15.54 -4.90
C GLY A 100 19.06 -14.39 -5.87
N LEU A 101 18.75 -13.18 -5.38
CA LEU A 101 18.62 -11.97 -6.17
C LEU A 101 19.90 -11.14 -6.09
N VAL A 102 20.18 -10.39 -7.15
CA VAL A 102 21.35 -9.52 -7.22
C VAL A 102 20.93 -8.07 -7.12
N TYR A 103 21.47 -7.38 -6.14
CA TYR A 103 21.24 -5.98 -5.87
C TYR A 103 22.49 -5.19 -6.22
N GLY A 104 22.31 -3.93 -6.58
CA GLY A 104 23.40 -2.97 -6.67
C GLY A 104 22.99 -1.66 -6.05
N TYR A 105 23.95 -0.74 -5.98
CA TYR A 105 23.81 0.56 -5.37
C TYR A 105 24.10 1.67 -6.37
N THR A 106 23.52 2.84 -6.14
CA THR A 106 23.69 4.03 -6.98
C THR A 106 23.24 5.28 -6.22
N SER A 107 23.62 6.48 -6.66
CA SER A 107 23.04 7.73 -6.13
C SER A 107 21.55 7.84 -6.47
N ALA A 108 20.80 8.65 -5.72
CA ALA A 108 19.38 8.88 -5.99
C ALA A 108 19.10 9.48 -7.37
N SER A 109 19.92 10.45 -7.83
CA SER A 109 19.78 11.01 -9.18
C SER A 109 19.92 9.95 -10.25
N LYS A 110 20.92 9.08 -10.12
CA LYS A 110 21.18 8.01 -11.08
C LYS A 110 20.16 6.88 -10.97
N ALA A 111 19.63 6.60 -9.77
CA ALA A 111 18.53 5.66 -9.58
C ALA A 111 17.27 6.08 -10.36
N VAL A 112 16.94 7.38 -10.36
CA VAL A 112 15.82 7.92 -11.12
C VAL A 112 16.00 7.64 -12.64
N GLU A 113 17.18 7.91 -13.18
CA GLU A 113 17.49 7.61 -14.60
C GLU A 113 17.40 6.11 -14.92
N LEU A 114 17.96 5.27 -14.03
CA LEU A 114 17.99 3.82 -14.21
C LEU A 114 16.59 3.22 -14.10
N LEU A 115 15.79 3.60 -13.10
CA LEU A 115 14.41 3.16 -13.01
C LEU A 115 13.62 3.53 -14.27
N TYR A 116 13.78 4.76 -14.78
CA TYR A 116 13.11 5.17 -16.00
C TYR A 116 13.52 4.32 -17.21
N THR A 117 14.82 4.25 -17.47
CA THR A 117 15.37 3.61 -18.68
C THR A 117 15.16 2.10 -18.65
N CYS A 118 15.38 1.47 -17.50
CA CYS A 118 15.43 0.02 -17.36
C CYS A 118 14.04 -0.61 -17.15
N SER A 119 13.01 0.17 -16.80
CA SER A 119 11.62 -0.30 -16.78
C SER A 119 10.86 0.03 -18.07
N LYS A 120 11.41 0.87 -18.95
CA LYS A 120 10.79 1.21 -20.23
C LYS A 120 10.98 0.08 -21.25
N VAL A 121 9.96 -0.78 -21.37
CA VAL A 121 9.96 -1.93 -22.28
C VAL A 121 9.00 -1.69 -23.44
N ASN A 122 9.53 -1.73 -24.67
CA ASN A 122 8.73 -1.56 -25.89
C ASN A 122 7.57 -2.57 -25.95
N GLY A 123 6.37 -2.08 -26.24
CA GLY A 123 5.13 -2.84 -26.30
C GLY A 123 4.43 -3.03 -24.95
N LEU A 124 5.11 -2.79 -23.83
CA LEU A 124 4.48 -2.65 -22.51
C LEU A 124 4.28 -1.18 -22.18
N PHE A 125 5.32 -0.36 -22.38
CA PHE A 125 5.29 1.06 -22.05
C PHE A 125 4.14 1.78 -22.74
N GLU A 126 3.93 1.55 -24.04
CA GLU A 126 2.86 2.22 -24.80
C GLU A 126 1.45 1.76 -24.41
N LYS A 127 1.33 0.60 -23.76
CA LYS A 127 0.06 0.02 -23.32
C LYS A 127 -0.25 0.32 -21.86
N ALA A 128 0.74 0.75 -21.08
CA ALA A 128 0.52 1.18 -19.71
C ALA A 128 -0.34 2.46 -19.70
N PRO A 129 -1.13 2.70 -18.65
CA PRO A 129 -1.79 3.99 -18.47
C PRO A 129 -0.74 5.11 -18.48
N ALA A 130 -0.97 6.15 -19.29
CA ALA A 130 0.01 7.25 -19.47
C ALA A 130 0.41 7.92 -18.15
N HIS A 131 -0.49 7.95 -17.17
CA HIS A 131 -0.22 8.50 -15.86
C HIS A 131 0.79 7.67 -15.05
N PHE A 132 1.03 6.40 -15.40
CA PHE A 132 2.10 5.56 -14.84
C PHE A 132 3.41 5.64 -15.60
N HIS A 133 3.47 6.41 -16.68
CA HIS A 133 4.72 6.69 -17.37
C HIS A 133 5.58 7.62 -16.53
N GLY A 134 6.83 7.23 -16.29
CA GLY A 134 7.78 7.95 -15.45
C GLY A 134 8.31 7.20 -14.24
N VAL A 135 8.88 7.99 -13.33
CA VAL A 135 9.41 7.54 -12.03
C VAL A 135 8.74 8.34 -10.93
N PHE A 136 8.41 7.65 -9.85
CA PHE A 136 7.71 8.20 -8.71
C PHE A 136 8.58 8.14 -7.47
N TRP A 137 8.46 9.18 -6.65
CA TRP A 137 9.03 9.30 -5.33
C TRP A 137 7.93 9.12 -4.28
N MET A 138 8.19 8.21 -3.33
CA MET A 138 7.36 8.00 -2.15
C MET A 138 7.67 9.07 -1.08
N ARG A 139 7.22 10.29 -1.35
CA ARG A 139 7.45 11.46 -0.51
C ARG A 139 6.79 11.30 0.87
N GLY A 140 7.55 11.64 1.91
CA GLY A 140 7.10 11.54 3.31
C GLY A 140 6.99 10.10 3.85
N SER A 141 7.45 9.09 3.10
CA SER A 141 7.47 7.71 3.57
C SER A 141 8.45 7.54 4.72
N HIS A 142 7.99 6.92 5.82
CA HIS A 142 8.87 6.42 6.89
C HIS A 142 9.45 5.02 6.57
N GLY A 143 9.00 4.40 5.48
CA GLY A 143 9.52 3.13 5.00
C GLY A 143 10.84 3.30 4.22
N SER A 144 11.50 2.17 3.94
CA SER A 144 12.72 2.15 3.14
C SER A 144 12.49 2.34 1.64
N ASP A 145 11.26 2.14 1.14
CA ASP A 145 10.92 2.37 -0.27
C ASP A 145 10.98 3.87 -0.57
N VAL A 146 11.80 4.27 -1.55
CA VAL A 146 11.99 5.67 -1.94
C VAL A 146 11.46 5.94 -3.33
N LEU A 147 11.88 5.14 -4.31
CA LEU A 147 11.54 5.35 -5.71
C LEU A 147 10.85 4.12 -6.27
N ALA A 148 9.93 4.35 -7.19
CA ALA A 148 9.24 3.30 -7.92
C ALA A 148 9.05 3.70 -9.38
N SER A 149 9.07 2.72 -10.27
CA SER A 149 8.52 2.87 -11.61
C SER A 149 7.39 1.88 -11.79
N LEU A 150 6.28 2.36 -12.35
CA LEU A 150 5.12 1.53 -12.67
C LEU A 150 5.00 1.31 -14.19
N GLN A 151 6.05 1.64 -14.95
CA GLN A 151 6.03 1.66 -16.42
C GLN A 151 6.04 0.26 -17.05
N MET A 152 6.63 -0.71 -16.36
CA MET A 152 6.70 -2.09 -16.82
C MET A 152 5.52 -2.86 -16.25
N GLY A 153 4.36 -2.72 -16.86
CA GLY A 153 3.16 -3.47 -16.47
C GLY A 153 2.27 -3.78 -17.66
N GLN A 154 1.21 -4.53 -17.42
CA GLN A 154 0.22 -4.88 -18.44
C GLN A 154 -1.14 -4.31 -18.05
N TRP A 155 -1.74 -3.61 -18.99
CA TRP A 155 -3.11 -3.12 -18.90
C TRP A 155 -4.09 -4.13 -19.47
N PHE A 156 -5.10 -4.48 -18.68
CA PHE A 156 -6.22 -5.33 -19.04
C PHE A 156 -7.48 -4.46 -19.08
N GLU A 157 -7.74 -3.89 -20.25
CA GLU A 157 -8.73 -2.83 -20.44
C GLU A 157 -10.16 -3.26 -20.04
N SER A 158 -10.61 -4.44 -20.47
CA SER A 158 -11.95 -4.95 -20.14
C SER A 158 -12.19 -5.12 -18.64
N GLN A 159 -11.13 -5.31 -17.88
CA GLN A 159 -11.16 -5.52 -16.44
C GLN A 159 -10.80 -4.25 -15.67
N ARG A 160 -10.37 -3.18 -16.35
CA ARG A 160 -9.78 -1.98 -15.74
C ARG A 160 -8.70 -2.35 -14.71
N LEU A 161 -7.84 -3.29 -15.08
CA LEU A 161 -6.85 -3.89 -14.19
C LEU A 161 -5.46 -3.63 -14.76
N TYR A 162 -4.59 -3.06 -13.93
CA TYR A 162 -3.17 -2.92 -14.25
C TYR A 162 -2.34 -3.85 -13.38
N LEU A 163 -1.46 -4.65 -14.01
CA LEU A 163 -0.55 -5.55 -13.30
C LEU A 163 0.91 -5.15 -13.48
N VAL A 164 1.55 -4.87 -12.36
CA VAL A 164 2.97 -4.54 -12.27
C VAL A 164 3.69 -5.74 -11.65
N PRO A 165 4.49 -6.49 -12.41
CA PRO A 165 5.17 -7.65 -11.88
C PRO A 165 6.30 -7.24 -10.94
N PHE A 166 6.66 -8.15 -10.03
CA PHE A 166 7.97 -8.07 -9.40
C PHE A 166 9.06 -8.28 -10.46
N ALA A 167 9.81 -7.23 -10.77
CA ALA A 167 10.85 -7.26 -11.80
C ALA A 167 12.02 -6.31 -11.48
N PRO A 168 13.21 -6.53 -12.09
CA PRO A 168 14.39 -5.71 -11.84
C PRO A 168 14.18 -4.25 -12.27
N PHE A 169 14.80 -3.32 -11.55
CA PHE A 169 14.72 -1.86 -11.79
C PHE A 169 13.29 -1.29 -11.73
N MET A 170 12.48 -1.80 -10.81
CA MET A 170 11.13 -1.27 -10.52
C MET A 170 11.06 -0.45 -9.24
N TRP A 171 12.00 -0.68 -8.32
CA TRP A 171 12.00 -0.09 -6.98
C TRP A 171 13.43 0.26 -6.57
N ALA A 172 13.56 1.35 -5.81
CA ALA A 172 14.79 1.72 -5.13
C ALA A 172 14.52 2.06 -3.67
N TRP A 173 15.44 1.64 -2.81
CA TRP A 173 15.34 1.77 -1.36
C TRP A 173 16.53 2.53 -0.80
N THR A 174 16.38 3.21 0.34
CA THR A 174 17.52 3.81 1.04
C THR A 174 18.54 2.73 1.42
N ALA A 175 19.81 2.93 1.07
CA ALA A 175 20.89 2.03 1.49
C ALA A 175 21.38 2.43 2.89
N GLY A 176 21.29 1.52 3.86
CA GLY A 176 21.66 1.79 5.25
C GLY A 176 22.36 0.64 5.97
N ARG A 177 21.97 -0.62 5.73
CA ARG A 177 22.60 -1.84 6.28
C ARG A 177 22.44 -3.01 5.32
N SER A 178 23.40 -3.93 5.27
CA SER A 178 23.27 -5.19 4.52
C SER A 178 22.06 -6.04 4.96
N GLU A 179 21.57 -5.83 6.20
CA GLU A 179 20.32 -6.37 6.72
C GLU A 179 19.07 -5.84 5.98
N ASP A 180 19.16 -4.66 5.36
CA ASP A 180 18.06 -4.07 4.60
C ASP A 180 17.81 -4.89 3.34
N ALA A 181 18.84 -5.31 2.60
CA ALA A 181 18.70 -6.15 1.41
C ALA A 181 17.96 -7.48 1.69
N ALA A 182 18.14 -8.08 2.86
CA ALA A 182 17.41 -9.28 3.29
C ALA A 182 15.94 -8.98 3.63
N ARG A 183 15.63 -7.82 4.21
CA ARG A 183 14.24 -7.33 4.32
C ARG A 183 13.61 -7.05 2.95
N LEU A 184 14.39 -6.54 2.00
CA LEU A 184 13.97 -6.25 0.63
C LEU A 184 13.70 -7.51 -0.19
N ALA A 185 14.31 -8.64 0.16
CA ALA A 185 13.99 -9.94 -0.43
C ALA A 185 12.54 -10.39 -0.14
N GLY A 186 11.86 -9.78 0.84
CA GLY A 186 10.43 -9.95 1.10
C GLY A 186 9.51 -9.14 0.18
N ALA A 187 10.02 -8.14 -0.54
CA ALA A 187 9.26 -7.27 -1.44
C ALA A 187 9.04 -7.90 -2.84
N ARG A 188 8.83 -9.22 -2.91
CA ARG A 188 8.65 -9.99 -4.16
C ARG A 188 7.19 -10.00 -4.62
N ASP A 189 6.54 -8.86 -4.52
CA ASP A 189 5.12 -8.76 -4.77
C ASP A 189 4.88 -8.21 -6.17
N THR A 190 4.06 -8.94 -6.92
CA THR A 190 3.37 -8.35 -8.06
C THR A 190 2.26 -7.48 -7.50
N MET A 191 2.14 -6.26 -8.02
CA MET A 191 1.08 -5.35 -7.61
C MET A 191 -0.03 -5.34 -8.65
N SER A 192 -1.28 -5.35 -8.17
CA SER A 192 -2.44 -5.10 -9.01
C SER A 192 -3.10 -3.79 -8.63
N PHE A 193 -3.62 -3.09 -9.64
CA PHE A 193 -4.35 -1.85 -9.50
C PHE A 193 -5.69 -2.04 -10.21
N LYS A 194 -6.76 -2.26 -9.45
CA LYS A 194 -8.11 -2.39 -9.97
C LYS A 194 -8.78 -1.03 -9.93
N PHE A 195 -8.92 -0.41 -11.10
CA PHE A 195 -9.46 0.93 -11.23
C PHE A 195 -10.98 0.95 -11.17
N GLY A 196 -11.52 1.98 -10.52
CA GLY A 196 -12.95 2.13 -10.31
C GLY A 196 -13.33 3.51 -9.81
N ALA A 197 -14.61 3.69 -9.52
CA ALA A 197 -15.09 4.92 -8.90
C ALA A 197 -14.60 4.99 -7.45
N CYS A 198 -14.10 6.15 -7.05
CA CYS A 198 -13.86 6.46 -5.66
C CYS A 198 -15.18 6.27 -4.85
N PRO A 199 -15.19 5.45 -3.79
CA PRO A 199 -16.37 5.29 -2.96
C PRO A 199 -16.72 6.62 -2.30
N LYS A 200 -18.00 7.01 -2.40
CA LYS A 200 -18.50 8.23 -1.75
C LYS A 200 -18.33 8.13 -0.24
N ARG A 201 -18.01 9.26 0.39
CA ARG A 201 -17.91 9.40 1.85
C ARG A 201 -19.17 8.84 2.53
N SER A 202 -18.99 7.94 3.50
CA SER A 202 -20.08 7.62 4.42
C SER A 202 -20.37 8.87 5.26
N TRP A 203 -21.63 9.30 5.32
CA TRP A 203 -22.04 10.45 6.14
C TRP A 203 -21.79 10.21 7.64
N LEU A 204 -21.62 8.95 8.04
CA LEU A 204 -21.26 8.54 9.40
C LEU A 204 -19.73 8.42 9.50
N THR A 205 -19.08 9.34 10.21
CA THR A 205 -17.68 9.18 10.66
C THR A 205 -17.69 8.61 12.07
N TRP A 206 -17.05 7.46 12.27
CA TRP A 206 -16.95 6.83 13.59
C TRP A 206 -15.47 6.51 13.90
N PRO A 207 -14.95 6.97 15.06
CA PRO A 207 -15.62 7.80 16.06
C PRO A 207 -15.99 9.20 15.54
N PRO A 208 -17.02 9.86 16.10
CA PRO A 208 -17.40 11.22 15.72
C PRO A 208 -16.19 12.16 15.83
N GLY A 209 -15.87 12.86 14.75
CA GLY A 209 -14.69 13.73 14.67
C GLY A 209 -13.41 13.04 14.18
N ALA A 210 -13.42 11.72 13.95
CA ALA A 210 -12.34 11.09 13.20
C ALA A 210 -12.33 11.65 11.77
N PRO A 211 -11.16 12.08 11.26
CA PRO A 211 -11.03 12.46 9.86
C PRO A 211 -11.30 11.23 9.00
N SER A 212 -12.51 11.10 8.48
CA SER A 212 -12.78 10.19 7.38
C SER A 212 -12.17 10.82 6.14
N GLU A 213 -11.01 10.34 5.72
CA GLU A 213 -10.42 10.76 4.45
C GLU A 213 -11.23 10.08 3.35
N SER A 214 -12.23 10.79 2.84
CA SER A 214 -12.78 10.47 1.53
C SER A 214 -11.68 10.67 0.51
N CYS A 215 -11.54 9.75 -0.44
CA CYS A 215 -10.89 10.11 -1.69
C CYS A 215 -11.66 11.30 -2.26
N GLU A 216 -11.02 12.47 -2.27
CA GLU A 216 -11.61 13.62 -2.95
C GLU A 216 -11.56 13.28 -4.44
N PRO A 217 -12.65 13.43 -5.20
CA PRO A 217 -12.59 13.31 -6.65
C PRO A 217 -11.51 14.27 -7.14
N GLY A 218 -10.49 13.70 -7.76
CA GLY A 218 -9.12 14.07 -7.47
C GLY A 218 -8.23 14.06 -8.68
N ALA A 219 -8.71 14.60 -9.80
CA ALA A 219 -7.89 15.20 -10.84
C ALA A 219 -8.87 15.94 -11.75
N GLY A 220 -8.49 17.13 -12.22
CA GLY A 220 -9.36 18.02 -12.99
C GLY A 220 -10.01 17.36 -14.22
N ASP A 221 -10.84 18.12 -14.94
CA ASP A 221 -11.73 17.59 -16.00
C ASP A 221 -11.02 16.75 -17.10
N ASP A 222 -9.72 16.95 -17.29
CA ASP A 222 -8.88 16.23 -18.27
C ASP A 222 -8.46 14.81 -17.84
N PHE A 223 -8.68 14.44 -16.59
CA PHE A 223 -8.24 13.16 -16.04
C PHE A 223 -9.42 12.18 -15.97
N PRO A 224 -9.38 11.04 -16.71
CA PRO A 224 -10.51 10.12 -16.76
C PRO A 224 -10.99 9.74 -15.36
N LEU A 225 -12.28 9.99 -15.08
CA LEU A 225 -12.89 9.77 -13.77
C LEU A 225 -12.74 8.31 -13.30
N ASP A 226 -12.62 7.37 -14.23
CA ASP A 226 -12.45 5.95 -13.96
C ASP A 226 -10.99 5.53 -13.70
N LEU A 227 -10.03 6.43 -13.83
CA LEU A 227 -8.61 6.19 -13.51
C LEU A 227 -8.14 6.93 -12.25
N GLN A 228 -9.00 7.69 -11.56
CA GLN A 228 -8.57 8.53 -10.41
C GLN A 228 -8.38 7.72 -9.13
N TYR A 229 -8.84 6.48 -9.15
CA TYR A 229 -8.90 5.63 -8.00
C TYR A 229 -8.64 4.19 -8.39
N ALA A 230 -7.74 3.53 -7.67
CA ALA A 230 -7.54 2.10 -7.76
C ALA A 230 -7.46 1.47 -6.37
N GLU A 231 -8.02 0.27 -6.23
CA GLU A 231 -7.66 -0.64 -5.15
C GLU A 231 -6.34 -1.32 -5.50
N VAL A 232 -5.42 -1.34 -4.53
CA VAL A 232 -4.09 -1.90 -4.70
C VAL A 232 -4.00 -3.22 -3.94
N GLN A 233 -3.50 -4.26 -4.61
CA GLN A 233 -3.22 -5.54 -3.95
C GLN A 233 -1.80 -6.01 -4.23
N LYS A 234 -1.23 -6.68 -3.23
CA LYS A 234 0.08 -7.33 -3.34
C LYS A 234 -0.10 -8.84 -3.48
N HIS A 235 0.56 -9.41 -4.48
CA HIS A 235 0.51 -10.82 -4.83
C HIS A 235 1.88 -11.46 -4.59
N PRO A 236 2.05 -12.23 -3.51
CA PRO A 236 3.34 -12.75 -3.10
C PRO A 236 3.91 -13.71 -4.14
N ALA A 237 5.17 -13.49 -4.51
CA ALA A 237 5.88 -14.24 -5.55
C ALA A 237 5.16 -14.25 -6.91
N GLY A 238 4.25 -13.30 -7.15
CA GLY A 238 3.45 -13.20 -8.35
C GLY A 238 2.25 -14.15 -8.40
N ASP A 239 1.91 -14.89 -7.34
CA ASP A 239 0.71 -15.73 -7.33
C ASP A 239 -0.55 -14.86 -7.15
N LEU A 240 -1.25 -14.64 -8.25
CA LEU A 240 -2.47 -13.83 -8.36
C LEU A 240 -3.66 -14.41 -7.59
N ARG A 241 -3.58 -15.66 -7.11
CA ARG A 241 -4.59 -16.28 -6.24
C ARG A 241 -4.36 -15.94 -4.77
N LEU A 242 -3.16 -15.49 -4.45
CA LEU A 242 -2.77 -15.11 -3.10
C LEU A 242 -2.83 -13.59 -2.98
N ALA A 243 -3.36 -13.13 -1.86
CA ALA A 243 -3.20 -11.77 -1.38
C ALA A 243 -2.36 -11.83 -0.10
N THR A 244 -1.47 -10.86 0.11
CA THR A 244 -0.72 -10.79 1.37
C THR A 244 -1.68 -10.63 2.56
N ARG A 245 -1.27 -11.08 3.75
CA ARG A 245 -2.04 -10.85 4.98
C ARG A 245 -2.33 -9.36 5.20
N GLU A 246 -1.36 -8.51 4.88
CA GLU A 246 -1.50 -7.06 4.85
C GLU A 246 -2.66 -6.63 3.95
N THR A 247 -2.73 -7.13 2.70
CA THR A 247 -3.83 -6.84 1.77
C THR A 247 -5.18 -7.40 2.25
N LEU A 248 -5.18 -8.47 3.06
CA LEU A 248 -6.41 -9.06 3.60
C LEU A 248 -6.96 -8.31 4.82
N GLU A 249 -6.08 -7.64 5.58
CA GLU A 249 -6.41 -6.93 6.82
C GLU A 249 -6.53 -5.41 6.60
N THR A 250 -5.81 -4.88 5.62
CA THR A 250 -5.70 -3.47 5.27
C THR A 250 -6.06 -3.26 3.79
N LEU A 251 -6.99 -2.35 3.53
CA LEU A 251 -7.29 -1.89 2.19
C LEU A 251 -6.22 -0.88 1.75
N HIS A 252 -5.48 -1.22 0.70
CA HIS A 252 -4.58 -0.27 0.04
C HIS A 252 -5.25 0.36 -1.17
N THR A 253 -5.00 1.65 -1.37
CA THR A 253 -5.56 2.39 -2.49
C THR A 253 -4.51 3.27 -3.15
N LEU A 254 -4.72 3.58 -4.42
CA LEU A 254 -4.01 4.63 -5.13
C LEU A 254 -5.04 5.66 -5.56
N GLU A 255 -4.89 6.90 -5.08
CA GLU A 255 -5.89 7.96 -5.21
C GLU A 255 -5.22 9.17 -5.84
N ALA A 256 -5.73 9.63 -6.97
CA ALA A 256 -5.21 10.81 -7.62
C ALA A 256 -5.47 12.02 -6.71
N ARG A 257 -4.50 12.94 -6.67
CA ARG A 257 -4.64 14.13 -5.84
C ARG A 257 -5.43 15.23 -6.57
N PRO A 258 -6.40 15.88 -5.89
CA PRO A 258 -7.16 16.98 -6.49
C PRO A 258 -6.31 18.15 -6.99
N ASP A 259 -5.21 18.44 -6.31
CA ASP A 259 -4.24 19.46 -6.69
C ASP A 259 -3.23 18.99 -7.76
N SER A 260 -3.40 17.78 -8.31
CA SER A 260 -2.56 17.22 -9.37
C SER A 260 -3.37 16.80 -10.60
N PRO A 261 -3.84 17.77 -11.41
CA PRO A 261 -4.74 17.51 -12.53
C PRO A 261 -4.13 16.61 -13.63
N THR A 262 -2.80 16.50 -13.69
CA THR A 262 -2.08 15.71 -14.69
C THR A 262 -1.71 14.30 -14.22
N GLY A 263 -2.16 13.88 -13.02
CA GLY A 263 -1.78 12.60 -12.42
C GLY A 263 -0.30 12.53 -12.06
N GLN A 264 0.29 13.67 -11.68
CA GLN A 264 1.67 13.75 -11.22
C GLN A 264 1.79 13.43 -9.73
N ALA A 265 0.73 13.54 -8.95
CA ALA A 265 0.75 13.24 -7.54
C ALA A 265 -0.44 12.38 -7.17
N TRP A 266 -0.13 11.32 -6.44
CA TRP A 266 -1.08 10.35 -5.96
C TRP A 266 -0.89 10.18 -4.46
N ARG A 267 -1.93 9.70 -3.80
CA ARG A 267 -1.89 9.21 -2.44
C ARG A 267 -1.98 7.70 -2.48
N LEU A 268 -0.99 7.02 -1.90
CA LEU A 268 -1.10 5.60 -1.59
C LEU A 268 -1.72 5.48 -0.19
N GLY A 269 -3.01 5.20 -0.12
CA GLY A 269 -3.76 5.06 1.13
C GLY A 269 -3.61 3.68 1.76
N ALA A 270 -3.66 3.61 3.08
CA ALA A 270 -3.77 2.38 3.85
C ALA A 270 -4.89 2.54 4.87
N TYR A 271 -5.90 1.69 4.79
CA TYR A 271 -7.08 1.77 5.64
C TYR A 271 -7.36 0.44 6.32
N SER A 272 -7.41 0.42 7.65
CA SER A 272 -7.93 -0.74 8.36
C SER A 272 -9.45 -0.69 8.48
N GLY A 273 -10.01 -1.87 8.26
CA GLY A 273 -11.39 -2.19 8.52
C GLY A 273 -11.45 -3.71 8.58
N ARG A 274 -11.81 -4.28 9.74
CA ARG A 274 -11.94 -5.74 9.80
C ARG A 274 -12.95 -6.16 8.75
N ARG A 275 -12.62 -7.21 7.97
CA ARG A 275 -13.45 -7.76 6.87
C ARG A 275 -14.92 -7.96 7.23
N TRP A 276 -15.25 -8.21 8.50
CA TRP A 276 -16.63 -8.35 8.99
C TRP A 276 -17.38 -7.01 9.13
N MET A 277 -16.72 -5.85 9.05
CA MET A 277 -17.32 -4.51 9.07
C MET A 277 -17.49 -3.92 7.66
N GLY A 278 -17.65 -4.77 6.64
CA GLY A 278 -18.19 -4.34 5.34
C GLY A 278 -17.35 -3.33 4.55
N GLY A 279 -16.03 -3.53 4.45
CA GLY A 279 -15.18 -2.77 3.50
C GLY A 279 -15.10 -1.25 3.76
N CYS A 280 -15.59 -0.78 4.90
CA CYS A 280 -15.49 0.62 5.26
C CYS A 280 -14.04 1.04 5.49
N ARG A 281 -13.67 2.22 4.98
CA ARG A 281 -12.43 2.93 5.31
C ARG A 281 -12.54 3.61 6.68
N CYS A 282 -12.87 2.82 7.70
CA CYS A 282 -13.17 3.35 9.03
C CYS A 282 -11.95 4.00 9.69
N PHE A 283 -10.77 3.44 9.46
CA PHE A 283 -9.55 3.88 10.11
C PHE A 283 -8.45 4.07 9.07
N SER A 284 -8.06 5.32 8.84
CA SER A 284 -6.84 5.62 8.09
C SER A 284 -5.65 5.18 8.93
N GLU A 285 -4.87 4.23 8.45
CA GLU A 285 -3.60 3.81 9.06
C GLU A 285 -2.45 4.71 8.59
N GLY A 286 -2.79 5.74 7.82
CA GLY A 286 -1.87 6.65 7.16
C GLY A 286 -1.93 6.49 5.65
N GLY A 287 -1.01 7.19 5.01
CA GLY A 287 -0.80 7.12 3.58
C GLY A 287 0.51 7.79 3.26
N ARG A 288 1.03 7.51 2.07
CA ARG A 288 2.23 8.20 1.56
C ARG A 288 1.91 8.88 0.26
N GLU A 289 2.62 9.97 0.01
CA GLU A 289 2.53 10.65 -1.28
C GLU A 289 3.37 9.89 -2.29
N PHE A 290 2.82 9.74 -3.48
CA PHE A 290 3.45 9.07 -4.60
C PHE A 290 3.51 10.09 -5.75
N VAL A 291 4.59 10.87 -5.77
CA VAL A 291 4.76 12.02 -6.65
C VAL A 291 5.70 11.70 -7.80
N LYS A 292 5.36 12.10 -9.00
CA LYS A 292 6.09 11.83 -10.22
C LYS A 292 7.26 12.80 -10.33
N VAL A 293 8.48 12.28 -10.43
CA VAL A 293 9.72 13.06 -10.56
C VAL A 293 10.26 13.08 -11.98
N LEU A 294 9.96 12.05 -12.78
CA LEU A 294 10.17 12.06 -14.23
C LEU A 294 8.85 11.76 -14.95
N ASP A 295 8.57 12.45 -16.05
CA ASP A 295 7.42 12.18 -16.90
C ASP A 295 7.62 10.99 -17.86
N GLY A 296 6.64 10.73 -18.73
CA GLY A 296 6.74 9.66 -19.72
C GLY A 296 7.77 9.89 -20.83
N ALA A 297 8.22 11.13 -21.04
CA ALA A 297 9.33 11.46 -21.92
C ALA A 297 10.70 11.38 -21.22
N GLY A 298 10.71 11.15 -19.90
CA GLY A 298 11.92 11.12 -19.07
C GLY A 298 12.38 12.52 -18.67
N ALA A 299 11.55 13.54 -18.85
CA ALA A 299 11.86 14.90 -18.43
C ALA A 299 11.54 15.09 -16.93
N PRO A 300 12.36 15.87 -16.20
CA PRO A 300 12.14 16.13 -14.79
C PRO A 300 10.90 16.98 -14.55
N ILE A 301 10.09 16.59 -13.57
CA ILE A 301 8.90 17.33 -13.13
C ILE A 301 9.24 18.16 -11.91
N GLN A 302 9.11 19.48 -12.02
CA GLN A 302 9.36 20.41 -10.93
C GLN A 302 8.05 20.72 -10.17
N PRO A 303 8.10 20.93 -8.84
CA PRO A 303 9.32 20.97 -8.00
C PRO A 303 9.78 19.60 -7.48
N TYR A 304 9.04 18.53 -7.75
CA TYR A 304 9.29 17.23 -7.12
C TYR A 304 10.69 16.65 -7.40
N TYR A 305 11.21 16.86 -8.61
CA TYR A 305 12.55 16.41 -8.96
C TYR A 305 13.62 17.16 -8.16
N SER A 306 13.58 18.50 -8.11
CA SER A 306 14.58 19.26 -7.35
C SER A 306 14.50 18.96 -5.86
N GLU A 307 13.30 18.86 -5.30
CA GLU A 307 13.10 18.49 -3.89
C GLU A 307 13.68 17.11 -3.56
N LEU A 308 13.49 16.11 -4.45
CA LEU A 308 14.11 14.79 -4.29
C LEU A 308 15.64 14.88 -4.29
N ILE A 309 16.22 15.63 -5.23
CA ILE A 309 17.68 15.76 -5.34
C ILE A 309 18.27 16.53 -4.16
N GLU A 310 17.60 17.57 -3.67
CA GLU A 310 18.02 18.27 -2.45
C GLU A 310 17.94 17.36 -1.23
N HIS A 311 16.86 16.59 -1.11
CA HIS A 311 16.65 15.69 0.01
C HIS A 311 17.58 14.46 0.00
N MET A 312 17.88 13.92 -1.19
CA MET A 312 18.47 12.58 -1.33
C MET A 312 19.55 12.46 -2.39
N GLY A 313 19.93 13.52 -3.10
CA GLY A 313 20.83 13.45 -4.26
C GLY A 313 22.16 12.75 -3.98
N GLY A 314 22.69 12.89 -2.75
CA GLY A 314 23.89 12.21 -2.29
C GLY A 314 23.65 10.89 -1.54
N ALA A 315 22.40 10.50 -1.28
CA ALA A 315 22.08 9.23 -0.64
C ALA A 315 22.32 8.07 -1.62
N SER A 316 22.92 7.01 -1.10
CA SER A 316 23.03 5.74 -1.81
C SER A 316 21.69 5.01 -1.74
N LEU A 317 21.21 4.54 -2.88
CA LEU A 317 20.02 3.73 -3.01
C LEU A 317 20.39 2.34 -3.51
N ILE A 318 19.72 1.31 -2.97
CA ILE A 318 19.83 -0.07 -3.42
C ILE A 318 18.69 -0.40 -4.40
N MET A 319 18.98 -1.18 -5.44
CA MET A 319 17.98 -1.65 -6.41
C MET A 319 18.24 -3.10 -6.80
N TRP A 320 17.18 -3.85 -7.09
CA TRP A 320 17.31 -5.19 -7.67
C TRP A 320 17.67 -5.09 -9.16
N SER A 321 18.86 -5.60 -9.53
CA SER A 321 19.39 -5.52 -10.90
C SER A 321 18.95 -6.70 -11.79
N GLY A 322 18.55 -7.83 -11.19
CA GLY A 322 18.13 -9.02 -11.93
C GLY A 322 19.24 -9.78 -12.64
N VAL A 323 20.50 -9.36 -12.46
CA VAL A 323 21.66 -10.02 -13.06
C VAL A 323 21.85 -11.37 -12.39
N VAL A 324 22.07 -12.43 -13.15
CA VAL A 324 22.62 -13.68 -12.60
C VAL A 324 24.14 -13.59 -12.74
N PRO A 325 24.93 -13.72 -11.66
CA PRO A 325 26.38 -13.79 -11.79
C PRO A 325 26.72 -15.07 -12.54
N ASN A 326 27.11 -14.96 -13.81
CA ASN A 326 27.56 -16.10 -14.60
C ASN A 326 29.06 -16.33 -14.36
N ALA A 327 29.49 -17.59 -14.35
CA ALA A 327 30.90 -17.97 -14.20
C ALA A 327 31.81 -17.39 -15.32
N THR A 328 31.22 -16.90 -16.40
CA THR A 328 31.88 -16.33 -17.59
C THR A 328 31.97 -14.80 -17.60
N GLY A 329 31.42 -14.11 -16.58
CA GLY A 329 31.46 -12.64 -16.48
C GLY A 329 30.51 -11.88 -17.43
N VAL A 330 29.71 -12.58 -18.24
CA VAL A 330 28.67 -11.95 -19.08
C VAL A 330 27.34 -11.91 -18.30
N PRO A 331 26.76 -10.73 -18.06
CA PRO A 331 25.49 -10.62 -17.34
C PRO A 331 24.33 -11.15 -18.20
N HIS A 332 23.54 -12.07 -17.64
CA HIS A 332 22.28 -12.53 -18.23
C HIS A 332 21.11 -12.15 -17.33
N GLN A 333 19.95 -11.92 -17.93
CA GLN A 333 18.71 -11.68 -17.21
C GLN A 333 18.24 -12.98 -16.54
N ALA A 334 17.98 -12.92 -15.23
CA ALA A 334 17.41 -14.05 -14.51
C ALA A 334 16.03 -14.41 -15.09
N ALA A 335 15.82 -15.70 -15.36
CA ALA A 335 14.49 -16.27 -15.59
C ALA A 335 13.77 -16.35 -14.23
N GLY A 336 13.23 -15.23 -13.74
CA GLY A 336 12.44 -15.16 -12.51
C GLY A 336 10.98 -15.52 -12.70
#